data_AF-A0A0N4X635-F1
#
_entry.id   AF-A0A0N4X635-F1
#
_cell.length_a   1.000
_cell.length_b   1.000
_cell.length_c   1.000
_cell.angle_alpha   90.00
_cell.angle_beta   90.00
_cell.angle_gamma   90.00
#
_symmetry.space_group_name_H-M   'P 1'
#
loop_
_entity.id
_entity.type
_entity.pdbx_description
1 polymer ?
#
loop_
_entity_poly.entity_id
_entity_poly.type
_entity_poly.pdbx_seq_one_letter_code
_entity_poly.pdbx_strand_id
1 'polypeptide(L)'
;MPLLENFTLKVQPFNNVKMVFESASPSAIDLLNALFMYDPKKRISAADALMHPFFMERPLPCDPMLIPSLPPSYSRKRKREESSQI
;
A
#
# COMPACT_ATOMS: atom_id res chain seq x y z
N MET A 1 -0.49 -23.78 -20.16
CA MET A 1 -1.74 -23.30 -19.55
C MET A 1 -2.78 -23.11 -20.66
N PRO A 2 -3.53 -24.15 -21.06
CA PRO A 2 -4.48 -24.08 -22.18
C PRO A 2 -5.68 -23.14 -21.93
N LEU A 3 -5.89 -22.73 -20.68
CA LEU A 3 -6.92 -21.75 -20.27
C LEU A 3 -6.60 -20.29 -20.64
N LEU A 4 -5.38 -19.98 -21.09
CA LEU A 4 -4.97 -18.61 -21.45
C LEU A 4 -5.11 -18.31 -22.96
N GLU A 5 -5.46 -19.30 -23.79
CA GLU A 5 -5.42 -19.16 -25.25
C GLU A 5 -6.40 -18.09 -25.78
N ASN A 6 -7.45 -17.76 -25.02
CA ASN A 6 -8.45 -16.75 -25.39
C ASN A 6 -8.69 -15.70 -24.28
N PHE A 7 -7.68 -15.40 -23.46
CA PHE A 7 -7.84 -14.43 -22.37
C PHE A 7 -7.48 -13.02 -22.82
N THR A 8 -8.49 -12.22 -23.18
CA THR A 8 -8.34 -10.78 -23.41
C THR A 8 -8.76 -10.01 -22.16
N LEU A 9 -7.83 -9.29 -21.54
CA LEU A 9 -8.16 -8.36 -20.48
C LEU A 9 -9.07 -7.26 -21.01
N LYS A 10 -10.09 -6.89 -20.23
CA LYS A 10 -10.88 -5.69 -20.53
C LYS A 10 -9.96 -4.49 -20.44
N VAL A 11 -9.93 -3.67 -21.49
CA VAL A 11 -9.25 -2.38 -21.46
C VAL A 11 -9.98 -1.50 -20.45
N GLN A 12 -9.26 -1.00 -19.45
CA GLN A 12 -9.79 -0.09 -18.44
C GLN A 12 -9.23 1.30 -18.72
N PRO A 13 -10.00 2.20 -19.37
CA PRO A 13 -9.50 3.49 -19.83
C PRO A 13 -9.32 4.52 -18.71
N PHE A 14 -9.95 4.31 -17.54
CA PHE A 14 -9.88 5.22 -16.41
C PHE A 14 -9.71 4.46 -15.09
N ASN A 15 -9.07 5.10 -14.12
CA ASN A 15 -9.03 4.63 -12.74
C ASN A 15 -10.07 5.38 -11.90
N ASN A 16 -10.61 4.72 -10.88
CA ASN A 16 -11.61 5.30 -9.97
C ASN A 16 -10.99 5.73 -8.63
N VAL A 17 -9.67 5.82 -8.53
CA VAL A 17 -8.97 6.04 -7.25
C VAL A 17 -9.43 7.35 -6.62
N LYS A 18 -9.49 8.44 -7.40
CA LYS A 18 -9.97 9.74 -6.91
C LYS A 18 -11.43 9.73 -6.45
N MET A 19 -12.27 8.92 -7.09
CA MET A 19 -13.69 8.78 -6.70
C MET A 19 -13.87 7.96 -5.43
N VAL A 20 -13.03 6.94 -5.22
CA VAL A 20 -13.10 6.12 -3.99
C VAL A 20 -12.49 6.86 -2.80
N PHE A 21 -11.42 7.61 -3.04
CA PHE A 21 -10.66 8.33 -2.02
C PHE A 21 -10.85 9.85 -2.17
N GLU A 22 -12.10 10.32 -2.11
CA GLU A 22 -12.46 11.72 -2.39
C GLU A 22 -11.76 12.73 -1.47
N SER A 23 -11.48 12.34 -0.22
CA SER A 23 -10.82 13.18 0.78
C SER A 23 -9.30 13.09 0.77
N ALA A 24 -8.71 12.25 -0.08
CA ALA A 24 -7.28 12.08 -0.14
C ALA A 24 -6.59 13.26 -0.84
N SER A 25 -5.37 13.56 -0.41
CA SER A 25 -4.55 14.60 -1.04
C SER A 25 -4.18 14.22 -2.49
N PRO A 26 -3.86 15.20 -3.34
CA PRO A 26 -3.35 14.90 -4.68
C PRO A 26 -2.12 13.98 -4.67
N SER A 27 -1.20 14.15 -3.72
CA SER A 27 -0.01 13.28 -3.62
C SER A 27 -0.36 11.87 -3.16
N ALA A 28 -1.40 11.69 -2.34
CA ALA A 28 -1.88 10.37 -1.96
C ALA A 28 -2.50 9.64 -3.15
N ILE A 29 -3.33 10.33 -3.94
CA ILE A 29 -3.94 9.77 -5.14
C ILE A 29 -2.86 9.35 -6.15
N ASP A 30 -1.82 10.17 -6.33
CA ASP A 30 -0.68 9.85 -7.20
C ASP A 30 0.06 8.58 -6.75
N LEU A 31 0.39 8.48 -5.46
CA LEU A 31 1.02 7.28 -4.89
C LEU A 31 0.14 6.03 -5.07
N LEU A 32 -1.17 6.13 -4.81
CA LEU A 32 -2.10 5.02 -4.99
C LEU A 32 -2.20 4.56 -6.44
N ASN A 33 -2.16 5.48 -7.40
CA ASN A 33 -2.13 5.14 -8.83
C ASN A 33 -0.85 4.38 -9.20
N ALA A 34 0.28 4.77 -8.62
CA ALA A 34 1.56 4.10 -8.83
C ALA A 34 1.60 2.69 -8.20
N LEU A 35 1.02 2.53 -7.01
CA LEU A 35 0.92 1.26 -6.28
C LEU A 35 -0.05 0.28 -6.94
N PHE A 36 -1.20 0.75 -7.42
CA PHE A 36 -2.23 -0.07 -8.05
C PHE A 36 -2.08 -0.24 -9.56
N MET A 37 -0.91 0.11 -10.11
CA MET A 37 -0.60 -0.10 -11.52
C MET A 37 -0.72 -1.58 -11.90
N TYR A 38 -1.53 -1.90 -12.89
CA TYR A 38 -1.79 -3.28 -13.29
C TYR A 38 -0.52 -3.96 -13.85
N ASP A 39 0.18 -3.29 -14.76
CA ASP A 39 1.44 -3.77 -15.33
C ASP A 39 2.53 -3.78 -14.26
N PRO A 40 3.03 -4.95 -13.83
CA PRO A 40 4.03 -5.05 -12.76
C PRO A 40 5.36 -4.38 -13.15
N LYS A 41 5.67 -4.26 -14.44
CA LYS A 41 6.90 -3.58 -14.90
C LYS A 41 6.83 -2.06 -14.74
N LYS A 42 5.62 -1.51 -14.68
CA LYS A 42 5.36 -0.07 -14.48
C LYS A 42 4.96 0.28 -13.06
N ARG A 43 4.69 -0.73 -12.22
CA ARG A 43 4.32 -0.54 -10.82
C ARG A 43 5.53 -0.05 -10.03
N ILE A 44 5.30 0.92 -9.16
CA ILE A 44 6.35 1.49 -8.31
C ILE A 44 6.97 0.41 -7.39
N SER A 45 8.28 0.50 -7.17
CA SER A 45 8.97 -0.38 -6.21
C SER A 45 8.70 0.08 -4.77
N ALA A 46 8.93 -0.80 -3.79
CA ALA A 46 8.78 -0.43 -2.38
C ALA A 46 9.78 0.67 -1.96
N ALA A 47 11.01 0.62 -2.49
CA ALA A 47 12.03 1.64 -2.20
C ALA A 47 11.62 3.01 -2.76
N ASP A 48 11.13 3.06 -3.99
CA ASP A 48 10.69 4.31 -4.61
C ASP A 48 9.42 4.84 -3.95
N ALA A 49 8.50 3.96 -3.54
CA ALA A 49 7.29 4.35 -2.82
C ALA A 49 7.61 5.04 -1.49
N LEU A 50 8.60 4.56 -0.74
CA LEU A 50 9.02 5.19 0.52
C LEU A 50 9.60 6.61 0.32
N MET A 51 10.16 6.88 -0.86
CA MET A 51 10.70 8.19 -1.22
C MET A 51 9.64 9.15 -1.80
N HIS A 52 8.38 8.71 -1.89
CA HIS A 52 7.31 9.49 -2.52
C HIS A 52 6.95 10.76 -1.71
N PRO A 53 6.65 11.91 -2.35
CA PRO A 53 6.30 13.18 -1.69
C PRO A 53 5.17 13.08 -0.67
N PHE A 54 4.26 12.11 -0.84
CA PHE A 54 3.16 11.82 0.09
C PHE A 54 3.62 11.64 1.54
N PHE A 55 4.80 11.07 1.78
CA PHE A 55 5.29 10.86 3.15
C PHE A 55 5.91 12.12 3.77
N MET A 56 6.15 13.16 2.97
CA MET A 56 6.79 14.41 3.38
C MET A 56 5.81 15.59 3.41
N GLU A 57 4.64 15.45 2.79
CA GLU A 57 3.59 16.48 2.83
C GLU A 57 2.96 16.60 4.22
N ARG A 58 2.32 17.75 4.47
CA ARG A 58 1.52 17.97 5.69
C ARG A 58 0.09 17.46 5.46
N PRO A 59 -0.57 16.89 6.48
CA PRO A 59 -0.05 16.61 7.83
C PRO A 59 0.94 15.44 7.83
N LEU A 60 1.96 15.52 8.69
CA LEU A 60 2.87 14.41 8.90
C LEU A 60 2.13 13.23 9.57
N PRO A 61 2.67 12.01 9.46
CA PRO A 61 2.15 10.85 10.18
C PRO A 61 2.01 11.13 11.68
N CYS A 62 0.97 10.55 12.29
CA CYS A 62 0.76 10.63 13.73
C CYS A 62 1.92 9.99 14.49
N ASP A 63 2.25 10.53 15.68
CA ASP A 63 3.24 9.91 16.58
C ASP A 63 2.80 8.47 16.91
N PRO A 64 3.69 7.47 16.76
CA PRO A 64 3.39 6.09 17.12
C PRO A 64 2.80 5.90 18.53
N MET A 65 3.15 6.77 19.49
CA MET A 65 2.63 6.73 20.86
C MET A 65 1.16 7.14 20.98
N LEU A 66 0.63 7.86 19.99
CA LEU A 66 -0.77 8.29 19.92
C LEU A 66 -1.66 7.28 19.16
N ILE A 67 -1.07 6.26 18.54
CA ILE A 67 -1.82 5.23 17.85
C ILE A 67 -2.51 4.35 18.90
N PRO A 68 -3.85 4.15 18.82
CA PRO A 68 -4.55 3.31 19.77
C PRO A 68 -4.00 1.89 19.75
N SER A 69 -3.81 1.30 20.93
CA SER A 69 -3.38 -0.09 21.03
C SER A 69 -4.38 -1.00 20.31
N LEU A 70 -3.87 -1.95 19.51
CA LEU A 70 -4.71 -2.93 18.87
C LEU A 70 -5.56 -3.70 19.89
N PRO A 71 -6.81 -4.09 19.56
CA PRO A 71 -7.62 -4.86 20.47
C PRO A 71 -6.93 -6.18 20.84
N PRO A 72 -7.19 -6.74 22.05
CA PRO A 72 -6.55 -7.98 22.49
C PRO A 72 -6.70 -9.15 21.51
N SER A 73 -7.81 -9.19 20.76
CA SER A 73 -8.06 -10.20 19.71
C SER A 73 -7.11 -10.15 18.52
N TYR A 74 -6.45 -9.00 18.28
CA TYR A 74 -5.48 -8.80 17.17
C TYR A 74 -4.03 -8.98 17.61
N SER A 75 -3.78 -9.22 18.90
CA SER A 75 -2.45 -9.54 19.41
C SER A 75 -2.05 -10.95 18.96
N ARG A 76 -1.53 -11.06 17.73
CA ARG A 76 -0.91 -12.28 17.25
C ARG A 76 0.27 -12.55 18.18
N LYS A 77 0.13 -13.54 19.09
CA LYS A 77 1.19 -13.98 19.98
C LYS A 77 2.37 -14.42 19.11
N ARG A 78 3.31 -13.51 18.85
CA ARG A 78 4.60 -13.88 18.30
C ARG A 78 5.23 -14.76 19.37
N LYS A 79 5.33 -16.07 19.11
CA LYS A 79 6.25 -16.93 19.84
C LYS A 79 7.64 -16.36 19.54
N ARG A 80 8.12 -15.49 20.41
CA ARG A 80 9.51 -15.06 20.41
C ARG A 80 10.27 -16.28 20.86
N GLU A 81 10.82 -17.04 19.91
CA GLU A 81 11.83 -18.03 20.22
C GLU A 81 13.01 -17.24 20.80
N GLU A 82 13.16 -17.33 22.12
CA GLU A 82 14.37 -16.91 22.81
C GLU A 82 15.52 -17.78 22.30
N SER A 83 16.23 -17.30 21.28
CA SER A 83 17.60 -17.69 21.05
C SER A 83 18.48 -16.84 21.98
N SER A 84 18.43 -17.18 23.27
CA SER A 84 19.54 -16.94 24.18
C SER A 84 20.70 -17.83 23.74
N GLN A 85 21.82 -17.25 23.33
CA GLN A 85 23.09 -17.28 24.05
C GLN A 85 24.23 -16.87 23.09
N ILE A 86 25.02 -15.89 23.54
CA ILE A 86 26.45 -15.58 23.29
C ILE A 86 27.14 -16.36 22.16
#